data_AF-A0A350XSK2-F1
#
_entry.id   AF-A0A350XSK2-F1
#
_cell.length_a   1.000
_cell.length_b   1.000
_cell.length_c   1.000
_cell.angle_alpha   90.00
_cell.angle_beta   90.00
_cell.angle_gamma   90.00
#
_symmetry.space_group_name_H-M   'P 1'
#
loop_
_entity.id
_entity.type
_entity.pdbx_description
1 polymer ?
#
loop_
_entity_poly.entity_id
_entity_poly.type
_entity_poly.pdbx_seq_one_letter_code
_entity_poly.pdbx_strand_id
1 'polypeptide(L)'
;MELVDGGLLATPAPEQRDLYRETLAACEKSAIDRGLVGPLLPPSHEELAAWYEALTWTHDCMAAAGYPVSDPPSLDLYVESNGRVWHPYDVLPVEKIPVVERVCPQDLVVLFEIIASGED
;
A
#
# COMPACT_ATOMS: atom_id res chain seq x y z
N MET A 1 17.65 -8.87 11.08
CA MET A 1 17.49 -7.62 10.31
C MET A 1 18.14 -7.85 8.98
N GLU A 2 17.39 -7.62 7.91
CA GLU A 2 17.86 -7.77 6.54
C GLU A 2 17.57 -6.47 5.79
N LEU A 3 18.50 -6.06 4.94
CA LEU A 3 18.27 -4.97 4.00
C LEU A 3 17.55 -5.55 2.79
N VAL A 4 16.31 -5.13 2.56
CA VAL A 4 15.48 -5.57 1.44
C VAL A 4 15.00 -4.32 0.72
N ASP A 5 15.37 -4.16 -0.56
CA ASP A 5 14.95 -3.07 -1.44
C ASP A 5 15.11 -1.65 -0.86
N GLY A 6 16.25 -1.41 -0.20
CA GLY A 6 16.58 -0.11 0.41
C GLY A 6 15.90 0.15 1.77
N GLY A 7 15.04 -0.77 2.22
CA GLY A 7 14.43 -0.77 3.55
C GLY A 7 15.12 -1.74 4.52
N LEU A 8 14.93 -1.50 5.82
CA LEU A 8 15.37 -2.41 6.88
C LEU A 8 14.18 -3.27 7.32
N LEU A 9 14.17 -4.55 6.95
CA LEU A 9 13.17 -5.49 7.46
C LEU A 9 13.64 -6.04 8.82
N ALA A 10 12.90 -5.70 9.87
CA ALA A 10 13.17 -6.18 11.22
C ALA A 10 12.06 -7.14 11.68
N THR A 11 12.46 -8.37 11.98
CA THR A 11 11.59 -9.43 12.50
C THR A 11 12.00 -9.73 13.94
N PRO A 12 11.49 -8.96 14.94
CA PRO A 12 11.87 -9.16 16.33
C PRO A 12 11.38 -10.52 16.86
N ALA A 13 12.16 -11.12 17.77
CA ALA A 13 11.75 -12.32 18.49
C ALA A 13 10.47 -12.04 19.30
N PRO A 14 9.63 -13.05 19.60
CA PRO A 14 8.36 -12.85 20.31
C PRO A 14 8.50 -12.01 21.59
N GLU A 15 9.54 -12.24 22.38
CA GLU A 15 9.86 -11.53 23.62
C GLU A 15 10.28 -10.07 23.42
N GLN A 16 10.62 -9.66 22.19
CA GLN A 16 11.02 -8.30 21.83
C GLN A 16 9.90 -7.49 21.16
N ARG A 17 8.77 -8.12 20.79
CA ARG A 17 7.74 -7.49 19.95
C ARG A 17 7.14 -6.24 20.56
N ASP A 18 6.83 -6.27 21.85
CA ASP A 18 6.18 -5.14 22.53
C ASP A 18 7.15 -3.95 22.63
N LEU A 19 8.38 -4.20 23.09
CA LEU A 19 9.42 -3.18 23.15
C LEU A 19 9.78 -2.61 21.77
N TYR A 20 9.81 -3.46 20.74
CA TYR A 20 10.02 -3.03 19.36
C TYR A 20 8.89 -2.11 18.87
N ARG A 21 7.63 -2.47 19.12
CA ARG A 21 6.46 -1.65 18.76
C ARG A 21 6.47 -0.30 19.47
N GLU A 22 6.75 -0.29 20.78
CA GLU A 22 6.86 0.94 21.56
C GLU A 22 7.97 1.85 21.04
N THR A 23 9.13 1.27 20.71
CA THR A 23 10.27 2.01 20.17
C THR A 23 9.94 2.62 18.81
N LEU A 24 9.31 1.87 17.91
CA LEU A 24 8.88 2.38 16.62
C LEU A 24 7.88 3.54 16.77
N ALA A 25 6.87 3.38 17.63
CA ALA A 25 5.88 4.42 17.87
C ALA A 25 6.51 5.71 18.44
N ALA A 26 7.51 5.58 19.33
CA ALA A 26 8.25 6.73 19.85
C ALA A 26 9.09 7.42 18.76
N CYS A 27 9.76 6.65 17.91
CA CYS A 27 10.52 7.17 16.76
C CYS A 27 9.62 7.92 15.79
N GLU A 28 8.49 7.33 15.41
CA GLU A 28 7.51 7.94 14.50
C GLU A 28 6.94 9.24 15.09
N LYS A 29 6.52 9.22 16.35
CA LYS A 29 6.05 10.41 17.05
C LYS A 29 7.10 11.52 17.07
N SER A 30 8.35 11.19 17.36
CA SER A 30 9.45 12.17 17.35
C SER A 30 9.70 12.77 15.97
N ALA A 31 9.58 11.97 14.91
CA ALA A 31 9.71 12.46 13.53
C ALA A 31 8.58 13.44 13.17
N ILE A 32 7.34 13.14 13.57
CA ILE A 32 6.17 14.03 13.40
C ILE A 32 6.36 15.32 14.20
N ASP A 33 6.69 15.22 15.49
CA ASP A 33 6.86 16.38 16.39
C ASP A 33 7.99 17.32 15.89
N ARG A 34 8.98 16.77 15.17
CA ARG A 34 10.08 17.52 14.54
C ARG A 34 9.79 17.99 13.12
N GLY A 35 8.60 17.70 12.58
CA GLY A 35 8.20 18.05 11.22
C GLY A 35 9.00 17.36 10.13
N LEU A 36 9.65 16.22 10.42
CA LEU A 36 10.39 15.44 9.43
C LEU A 36 9.47 14.61 8.54
N VAL A 37 8.29 14.25 9.06
CA VAL A 37 7.22 13.55 8.35
C VAL A 37 5.87 14.12 8.80
N GLY A 38 4.86 14.05 7.94
CA GLY A 38 3.49 14.39 8.31
C GLY A 38 2.89 13.35 9.29
N PRO A 39 1.82 13.69 10.02
CA PRO A 39 1.07 12.70 10.78
C PRO A 39 0.50 11.64 9.83
N LEU A 40 0.48 10.38 10.28
CA LEU A 40 -0.14 9.29 9.53
C LEU A 40 -1.67 9.48 9.57
N LEU A 41 -2.19 10.19 8.57
CA LEU A 41 -3.61 10.42 8.40
C LEU A 41 -4.21 9.27 7.59
N PRO A 42 -5.46 8.86 7.89
CA PRO A 42 -6.18 8.01 6.96
C PRO A 42 -6.27 8.73 5.60
N PRO A 43 -6.23 7.99 4.48
CA PRO A 43 -6.37 8.58 3.17
C PRO A 43 -7.69 9.34 3.06
N SER A 44 -7.65 10.49 2.41
CA SER A 44 -8.82 11.24 1.99
C SER A 44 -9.64 10.45 0.97
N HIS A 45 -10.89 10.89 0.76
CA HIS A 45 -11.73 10.28 -0.28
C HIS A 45 -11.12 10.40 -1.68
N GLU A 46 -10.42 11.51 -1.95
CA GLU A 46 -9.75 11.75 -3.22
C GLU A 46 -8.56 10.80 -3.41
N GLU A 47 -7.74 10.61 -2.38
CA GLU A 47 -6.67 9.61 -2.39
C GLU A 47 -7.23 8.20 -2.59
N LEU A 48 -8.29 7.81 -1.85
CA LEU A 48 -8.93 6.51 -2.03
C LEU A 48 -9.49 6.31 -3.45
N ALA A 49 -10.00 7.37 -4.08
CA ALA A 49 -10.49 7.30 -5.45
C ALA A 49 -9.34 7.13 -6.46
N ALA A 50 -8.24 7.87 -6.29
CA ALA A 50 -7.04 7.71 -7.10
C ALA A 50 -6.43 6.31 -6.94
N TRP A 51 -6.41 5.78 -5.71
CA TRP A 51 -5.96 4.42 -5.44
C TRP A 51 -6.82 3.39 -6.14
N TYR A 52 -8.15 3.53 -6.05
CA TYR A 52 -9.08 2.64 -6.73
C TYR A 52 -8.83 2.63 -8.24
N GLU A 53 -8.66 3.79 -8.88
CA GLU A 53 -8.34 3.88 -10.31
C GLU A 53 -7.02 3.16 -10.63
N ALA A 54 -5.95 3.43 -9.88
CA ALA A 54 -4.67 2.76 -10.07
C ALA A 54 -4.77 1.23 -9.95
N LEU A 55 -5.51 0.75 -8.95
CA LEU A 55 -5.74 -0.69 -8.74
C LEU A 55 -6.59 -1.31 -9.86
N THR A 56 -7.53 -0.57 -10.45
CA THR A 56 -8.27 -1.06 -11.63
C THR A 56 -7.37 -1.23 -12.85
N TRP A 57 -6.34 -0.39 -13.02
CA TRP A 57 -5.37 -0.59 -14.11
C TRP A 57 -4.50 -1.83 -13.88
N THR A 58 -4.10 -2.08 -12.63
CA THR A 58 -3.41 -3.33 -12.26
C THR A 58 -4.31 -4.55 -12.53
N HIS A 59 -5.60 -4.48 -12.15
CA HIS A 59 -6.60 -5.50 -12.46
C HIS A 59 -6.68 -5.78 -13.97
N ASP A 60 -6.80 -4.74 -14.79
CA ASP A 60 -6.93 -4.88 -16.25
C ASP A 60 -5.67 -5.47 -16.88
N CYS A 61 -4.48 -5.07 -16.40
CA CYS A 61 -3.22 -5.69 -16.79
C CYS A 61 -3.20 -7.18 -16.46
N MET A 62 -3.61 -7.56 -15.24
CA MET A 62 -3.64 -8.95 -14.81
C MET A 62 -4.59 -9.79 -15.67
N ALA A 63 -5.79 -9.29 -15.93
CA ALA A 63 -6.77 -9.95 -16.78
C ALA A 63 -6.21 -10.15 -18.22
N ALA A 64 -5.59 -9.12 -18.80
CA ALA A 64 -4.99 -9.19 -20.12
C ALA A 64 -3.79 -10.16 -20.19
N ALA A 65 -3.03 -10.28 -19.11
CA ALA A 65 -1.90 -11.22 -18.98
C ALA A 65 -2.33 -12.66 -18.64
N GLY A 66 -3.63 -12.90 -18.41
CA GLY A 66 -4.18 -14.23 -18.11
C GLY A 66 -4.02 -14.67 -16.65
N TYR A 67 -3.77 -13.74 -15.73
CA TYR A 67 -3.79 -14.02 -14.29
C TYR A 67 -5.23 -14.04 -13.76
N PRO A 68 -5.51 -14.80 -12.68
CA PRO A 68 -6.83 -14.75 -12.04
C PRO A 68 -7.05 -13.36 -11.43
N VAL A 69 -8.28 -12.86 -11.59
CA VAL A 69 -8.74 -11.57 -11.06
C VAL A 69 -10.07 -11.74 -10.34
N SER A 70 -10.38 -10.85 -9.39
CA SER A 70 -11.70 -10.68 -8.79
C SER A 70 -12.33 -9.39 -9.31
N ASP A 71 -13.65 -9.42 -9.48
CA ASP A 71 -14.39 -8.23 -9.89
C ASP A 71 -14.23 -7.11 -8.84
N PRO A 72 -13.87 -5.88 -9.25
CA PRO A 72 -13.78 -4.77 -8.32
C PRO A 72 -15.17 -4.38 -7.80
N PRO A 73 -15.29 -3.93 -6.54
CA PRO A 73 -16.50 -3.31 -6.01
C PRO A 73 -16.75 -1.96 -6.68
N SER A 74 -17.86 -1.30 -6.41
CA SER A 74 -18.02 0.11 -6.82
C SER A 74 -17.00 1.01 -6.11
N LEU A 75 -16.64 2.13 -6.74
CA LEU A 75 -15.80 3.17 -6.13
C LEU A 75 -16.36 3.63 -4.78
N ASP A 76 -17.68 3.89 -4.70
CA ASP A 76 -18.34 4.31 -3.46
C ASP A 76 -18.12 3.30 -2.33
N LEU A 77 -18.29 2.01 -2.61
CA LEU A 77 -18.08 0.95 -1.62
C LEU A 77 -16.60 0.84 -1.22
N TYR A 78 -15.68 1.04 -2.17
CA TYR A 78 -14.24 1.07 -1.87
C TYR A 78 -13.88 2.22 -0.92
N VAL A 79 -14.34 3.43 -1.23
CA VAL A 79 -14.10 4.64 -0.41
C VAL A 79 -14.76 4.51 0.97
N GLU A 80 -16.02 4.08 1.04
CA GLU A 80 -16.74 3.88 2.31
C GLU A 80 -16.05 2.84 3.20
N SER A 81 -15.37 1.87 2.60
CA SER A 81 -14.61 0.86 3.34
C SER A 81 -13.20 1.29 3.76
N ASN A 82 -12.80 2.52 3.41
CA ASN A 82 -11.44 3.02 3.56
C ASN A 82 -10.40 2.12 2.84
N GLY A 83 -10.74 1.66 1.63
CA GLY A 83 -9.88 0.85 0.76
C GLY A 83 -9.66 -0.60 1.20
N ARG A 84 -10.47 -1.13 2.13
CA ARG A 84 -10.21 -2.44 2.76
C ARG A 84 -10.90 -3.63 2.10
N VAL A 85 -11.88 -3.38 1.25
CA VAL A 85 -12.78 -4.45 0.74
C VAL A 85 -12.27 -5.16 -0.50
N TRP A 86 -11.24 -4.63 -1.16
CA TRP A 86 -10.75 -5.21 -2.42
C TRP A 86 -9.32 -4.81 -2.73
N HIS A 87 -8.58 -5.77 -3.27
CA HIS A 87 -7.29 -5.60 -3.91
C HIS A 87 -7.18 -6.52 -5.14
N PRO A 88 -6.57 -6.09 -6.27
CA PRO A 88 -6.45 -6.91 -7.49
C PRO A 88 -5.70 -8.23 -7.26
N TYR A 89 -4.85 -8.29 -6.23
CA TYR A 89 -4.09 -9.49 -5.86
C TYR A 89 -4.80 -10.44 -4.87
N ASP A 90 -6.01 -10.13 -4.40
CA ASP A 90 -6.68 -10.90 -3.33
C ASP A 90 -6.88 -12.38 -3.67
N VAL A 91 -7.04 -12.70 -4.96
CA VAL A 91 -7.26 -14.07 -5.44
C VAL A 91 -5.97 -14.80 -5.79
N LEU A 92 -4.81 -14.12 -5.71
CA LEU A 92 -3.52 -14.73 -5.96
C LEU A 92 -3.00 -15.43 -4.69
N PRO A 93 -2.33 -16.59 -4.84
CA PRO A 93 -1.49 -17.10 -3.78
C PRO A 93 -0.39 -16.07 -3.44
N VAL A 94 -0.11 -15.85 -2.15
CA VAL A 94 0.82 -14.79 -1.67
C VAL A 94 2.19 -14.90 -2.33
N GLU A 95 2.69 -16.12 -2.49
CA GLU A 95 3.95 -16.50 -3.14
C GLU A 95 4.00 -16.17 -4.64
N LYS A 96 2.87 -15.87 -5.29
CA LYS A 96 2.81 -15.44 -6.69
C LYS A 96 2.77 -13.92 -6.84
N ILE A 97 2.39 -13.18 -5.80
CA ILE A 97 2.27 -11.72 -5.83
C ILE A 97 3.55 -11.05 -6.35
N PRO A 98 4.77 -11.36 -5.85
CA PRO A 98 5.98 -10.67 -6.33
C PRO A 98 6.35 -10.98 -7.80
N VAL A 99 5.85 -12.09 -8.34
CA VAL A 99 6.03 -12.41 -9.77
C VAL A 99 5.06 -11.60 -10.62
N VAL A 100 3.80 -11.54 -10.19
CA VAL A 100 2.74 -10.80 -10.90
C VAL A 100 3.00 -9.29 -10.85
N GLU A 101 3.40 -8.76 -9.70
CA GLU A 101 3.69 -7.35 -9.49
C GLU A 101 4.82 -6.82 -10.40
N ARG A 102 5.79 -7.67 -10.76
CA ARG A 102 6.83 -7.31 -11.74
C ARG A 102 6.31 -7.15 -13.17
N VAL A 103 5.15 -7.73 -13.48
CA VAL A 103 4.50 -7.66 -14.79
C VAL A 103 3.41 -6.59 -14.80
N CYS A 104 2.60 -6.56 -13.75
CA CYS A 104 1.48 -5.65 -13.55
C CYS A 104 1.66 -4.95 -12.21
N PRO A 105 2.42 -3.84 -12.14
CA PRO A 105 2.71 -3.18 -10.86
C PRO A 105 1.48 -2.51 -10.25
N GLN A 106 1.42 -2.50 -8.92
CA GLN A 106 0.41 -1.76 -8.13
C GLN A 106 0.90 -0.37 -7.72
N ASP A 107 2.21 -0.12 -7.80
CA ASP A 107 2.89 1.13 -7.37
C ASP A 107 2.50 2.38 -8.18
N LEU A 108 1.58 2.25 -9.14
CA LEU A 108 0.94 3.42 -9.75
C LEU A 108 0.19 4.25 -8.71
N VAL A 109 -0.23 3.66 -7.59
CA VAL A 109 -0.76 4.38 -6.43
C VAL A 109 0.23 5.45 -5.93
N VAL A 110 1.48 5.07 -5.67
CA VAL A 110 2.54 5.97 -5.22
C VAL A 110 2.90 6.98 -6.31
N LEU A 111 2.88 6.57 -7.57
CA LEU A 111 3.12 7.46 -8.70
C LEU A 111 2.05 8.56 -8.79
N PHE A 112 0.78 8.22 -8.57
CA PHE A 112 -0.32 9.19 -8.58
C PHE A 112 -0.30 10.14 -7.39
N GLU A 113 0.06 9.66 -6.20
CA GLU A 113 0.30 10.51 -5.03
C GLU A 113 1.43 11.51 -5.29
N ILE A 114 2.55 11.04 -5.88
CA ILE A 114 3.67 11.91 -6.25
C ILE A 114 3.25 12.95 -7.29
N ILE A 115 2.49 12.57 -8.32
CA ILE A 115 1.99 13.48 -9.35
C ILE A 115 1.01 14.51 -8.75
N ALA A 116 0.09 14.08 -7.89
CA ALA A 116 -0.86 14.97 -7.22
C ALA A 116 -0.18 15.93 -6.22
N SER A 117 0.93 15.52 -5.61
CA SER A 117 1.75 16.37 -4.73
C SER A 117 2.76 17.27 -5.46
N GLY A 118 2.91 17.11 -6.79
CA GLY A 118 3.92 17.77 -7.61
C GLY A 118 3.42 18.96 -8.44
N GLU A 119 2.15 19.37 -8.30
CA GLU A 119 1.63 20.61 -8.87
C GLU A 119 1.83 21.77 -7.89
N ASP A 120 3.04 22.35 -7.91
CA ASP A 120 3.35 23.72 -7.43
C ASP A 120 4.23 24.44 -8.47
#